data_AF-A0A9W8HVE7-F1
#
_entry.id   AF-A0A9W8HVE7-F1
#
_cell.length_a   1.000
_cell.length_b   1.000
_cell.length_c   1.000
_cell.angle_alpha   90.00
_cell.angle_beta   90.00
_cell.angle_gamma   90.00
#
_symmetry.space_group_name_H-M   'P 1'
#
loop_
_entity.id
_entity.type
_entity.pdbx_description
1 polymer ?
#
loop_
_entity_poly.entity_id
_entity_poly.type
_entity_poly.pdbx_seq_one_letter_code
_entity_poly.pdbx_strand_id
1 'polypeptide(L)'
;RTLVSIGTHDLDTVSGPFTYEAQRPEDINFVPLNQTEKMDGHQLIEFYESDMHIKRFLHIIRDSPVFPVIYDSRRTVMSLPPLINSEHSKIKLDTRNIFIEITATDMTKVNIVLNIMLTMFSGYCDEPFTVEPVEVVYPDGTTMLYPNLAPREMKTTAEYLNGIVGIKKPDEEIARLLGKMALEASAKSGEITVKIPPTRPDILQECDIAEDLAIAFGYNRIPRVQDNEATVGAPLPLNKLSDIVRREMAMAGWTEALALSLCSHDENFKYLRRADNGREAVLLANPQTIENQMCRTLLMQGLLKTVRENKRHPNPVRVFEVSDVVLKNADRERGAMNQRHACALYSSDEARFEVIQGLLDAIMLALNVPRSKLERGYYLEEAEHPMYLPGRSASVVYTDELNRRLVLGSIGIVHPEVLANFELKNPISCFEINIEPFL
;
A
#
# COMPACT_ATOMS: atom_id res chain seq x y z
N ARG A 1 -17.96 5.67 -9.64
CA ARG A 1 -19.04 6.53 -9.13
C ARG A 1 -18.52 7.76 -8.41
N THR A 2 -17.54 7.64 -7.51
CA THR A 2 -16.90 8.81 -6.87
C THR A 2 -16.25 9.79 -7.85
N LEU A 3 -15.67 9.28 -8.94
CA LEU A 3 -15.05 10.12 -9.98
C LEU A 3 -15.89 10.22 -11.25
N VAL A 4 -16.46 9.10 -11.71
CA VAL A 4 -17.30 9.02 -12.92
C VAL A 4 -18.55 8.20 -12.61
N SER A 5 -19.70 8.66 -13.09
CA SER A 5 -20.98 7.97 -13.11
C SER A 5 -21.47 7.87 -14.56
N ILE A 6 -22.03 6.72 -14.90
CA ILE A 6 -22.55 6.41 -16.22
C ILE A 6 -24.04 6.16 -16.06
N GLY A 7 -24.85 6.78 -16.91
CA GLY A 7 -26.20 6.33 -17.16
C GLY A 7 -26.35 5.88 -18.60
N THR A 8 -27.31 5.01 -18.79
CA THR A 8 -27.74 4.53 -20.09
C THR A 8 -29.27 4.53 -20.07
N HIS A 9 -29.85 5.03 -21.16
CA HIS A 9 -31.26 5.32 -21.27
C HIS A 9 -31.82 4.76 -22.58
N ASP A 10 -33.04 4.24 -22.53
CA ASP A 10 -33.83 3.98 -23.73
C ASP A 10 -34.25 5.32 -24.35
N LEU A 11 -33.58 5.71 -25.45
CA LEU A 11 -33.80 6.99 -26.10
C LEU A 11 -35.24 7.13 -26.61
N ASP A 12 -35.89 6.02 -26.98
CA ASP A 12 -37.26 6.01 -27.53
C ASP A 12 -38.32 6.37 -26.46
N THR A 13 -37.94 6.37 -25.18
CA THR A 13 -38.83 6.71 -24.05
C THR A 13 -38.72 8.16 -23.60
N VAL A 14 -37.64 8.86 -23.97
CA VAL A 14 -37.32 10.23 -23.55
C VAL A 14 -37.31 11.18 -24.74
N SER A 15 -37.18 12.49 -24.51
CA SER A 15 -37.16 13.47 -25.59
C SER A 15 -36.20 14.62 -25.27
N GLY A 16 -35.35 14.98 -26.24
CA GLY A 16 -34.45 16.12 -26.12
C GLY A 16 -35.15 17.48 -26.28
N PRO A 17 -34.48 18.60 -25.94
CA PRO A 17 -33.15 18.68 -25.34
C PRO A 17 -33.11 18.16 -23.88
N PHE A 18 -31.95 17.66 -23.47
CA PHE A 18 -31.71 17.17 -22.11
C PHE A 18 -30.95 18.22 -21.28
N THR A 19 -31.16 18.25 -19.96
CA THR A 19 -30.48 19.20 -19.07
C THR A 19 -29.83 18.49 -17.88
N TYR A 20 -28.57 18.83 -17.58
CA TYR A 20 -27.88 18.42 -16.34
C TYR A 20 -27.85 19.59 -15.36
N GLU A 21 -28.49 19.42 -14.21
CA GLU A 21 -28.73 20.48 -13.23
C GLU A 21 -28.41 20.00 -11.81
N ALA A 22 -28.30 20.95 -10.88
CA ALA A 22 -28.25 20.67 -9.45
C ALA A 22 -29.52 21.23 -8.79
N GLN A 23 -30.32 20.36 -8.19
CA GLN A 23 -31.62 20.72 -7.59
C GLN A 23 -31.65 20.33 -6.11
N ARG A 24 -32.48 20.99 -5.30
CA ARG A 24 -32.64 20.59 -3.90
C ARG A 24 -33.30 19.20 -3.83
N PRO A 25 -32.94 18.34 -2.86
CA PRO A 25 -33.45 16.97 -2.82
C PRO A 25 -34.98 16.88 -2.79
N GLU A 26 -35.66 17.79 -2.08
CA GLU A 26 -37.12 17.87 -2.01
C GLU A 26 -37.81 18.23 -3.34
N ASP A 27 -37.08 18.85 -4.27
CA ASP A 27 -37.60 19.27 -5.58
C ASP A 27 -37.44 18.18 -6.66
N ILE A 28 -36.75 17.07 -6.35
CA ILE A 28 -36.48 15.98 -7.29
C ILE A 28 -37.42 14.83 -7.00
N ASN A 29 -38.44 14.59 -7.83
CA ASN A 29 -39.42 13.53 -7.61
C ASN A 29 -39.55 12.59 -8.81
N PHE A 30 -39.19 11.32 -8.63
CA PHE A 30 -39.21 10.32 -9.71
C PHE A 30 -39.36 8.89 -9.19
N VAL A 31 -39.57 7.94 -10.10
CA VAL A 31 -39.58 6.50 -9.79
C VAL A 31 -38.18 5.93 -10.05
N PRO A 32 -37.43 5.51 -9.01
CA PRO A 32 -36.10 4.95 -9.19
C PRO A 32 -36.13 3.61 -9.92
N LEU A 33 -35.00 3.23 -10.53
CA LEU A 33 -34.87 1.96 -11.26
C LEU A 33 -35.31 0.75 -10.41
N ASN A 34 -36.11 -0.11 -11.01
CA ASN A 34 -36.74 -1.29 -10.43
C ASN A 34 -37.67 -1.00 -9.24
N GLN A 35 -38.14 0.24 -9.09
CA GLN A 35 -39.16 0.60 -8.11
C GLN A 35 -40.47 0.96 -8.81
N THR A 36 -41.55 1.02 -8.04
CA THR A 36 -42.89 1.40 -8.51
C THR A 36 -43.38 2.71 -7.91
N GLU A 37 -42.83 3.09 -6.76
CA GLU A 37 -43.24 4.29 -6.03
C GLU A 37 -42.35 5.48 -6.36
N LYS A 38 -42.96 6.65 -6.37
CA LYS A 38 -42.28 7.93 -6.53
C LYS A 38 -41.62 8.32 -5.20
N MET A 39 -40.36 8.74 -5.27
CA MET A 39 -39.58 9.17 -4.11
C MET A 39 -38.95 10.52 -4.40
N ASP A 40 -38.90 11.38 -3.40
CA ASP A 40 -38.05 12.56 -3.42
C ASP A 40 -36.58 12.22 -3.11
N GLY A 41 -35.66 13.19 -3.24
CA GLY A 41 -34.24 12.97 -2.97
C GLY A 41 -33.92 12.56 -1.54
N HIS A 42 -34.64 13.07 -0.53
CA HIS A 42 -34.42 12.68 0.88
C HIS A 42 -34.90 11.25 1.12
N GLN A 43 -36.11 10.94 0.66
CA GLN A 43 -36.69 9.60 0.72
C GLN A 43 -35.82 8.56 0.02
N LEU A 44 -35.22 8.93 -1.12
CA LEU A 44 -34.32 8.07 -1.88
C LEU A 44 -33.07 7.69 -1.05
N ILE A 45 -32.47 8.68 -0.39
CA ILE A 45 -31.28 8.48 0.44
C ILE A 45 -31.59 7.56 1.63
N GLU A 46 -32.72 7.77 2.29
CA GLU A 46 -33.20 6.93 3.40
C GLU A 46 -33.48 5.50 2.93
N PHE A 47 -34.20 5.35 1.81
CA PHE A 47 -34.55 4.05 1.23
C PHE A 47 -33.32 3.18 0.94
N TYR A 48 -32.24 3.78 0.42
CA TYR A 48 -31.03 3.05 0.08
C TYR A 48 -30.01 2.91 1.23
N GLU A 49 -30.29 3.35 2.45
CA GLU A 49 -29.38 3.17 3.62
C GLU A 49 -29.14 1.70 3.97
N SER A 50 -30.14 0.86 3.73
CA SER A 50 -30.07 -0.59 3.95
C SER A 50 -29.57 -1.37 2.72
N ASP A 51 -29.47 -0.73 1.56
CA ASP A 51 -29.08 -1.40 0.32
C ASP A 51 -27.59 -1.68 0.28
N MET A 52 -27.20 -2.95 0.07
CA MET A 52 -25.78 -3.35 0.13
C MET A 52 -24.92 -2.75 -1.00
N HIS A 53 -25.54 -2.37 -2.12
CA HIS A 53 -24.86 -1.92 -3.33
C HIS A 53 -24.81 -0.39 -3.38
N ILE A 54 -25.95 0.28 -3.19
CA ILE A 54 -26.10 1.73 -3.34
C ILE A 54 -25.63 2.48 -2.08
N LYS A 55 -25.78 1.92 -0.88
CA LYS A 55 -25.35 2.56 0.38
C LYS A 55 -23.92 3.10 0.32
N ARG A 56 -23.03 2.37 -0.35
CA ARG A 56 -21.60 2.72 -0.49
C ARG A 56 -21.39 4.03 -1.24
N PHE A 57 -22.37 4.52 -2.00
CA PHE A 57 -22.28 5.73 -2.81
C PHE A 57 -23.09 6.91 -2.24
N LEU A 58 -23.95 6.67 -1.25
CA LEU A 58 -24.80 7.73 -0.67
C LEU A 58 -23.98 8.90 -0.13
N HIS A 59 -22.85 8.60 0.53
CA HIS A 59 -21.94 9.61 1.10
C HIS A 59 -21.39 10.61 0.08
N ILE A 60 -21.49 10.33 -1.23
CA ILE A 60 -20.98 11.23 -2.27
C ILE A 60 -21.81 12.51 -2.35
N ILE A 61 -23.14 12.39 -2.20
CA ILE A 61 -24.05 13.53 -2.35
C ILE A 61 -24.94 13.78 -1.13
N ARG A 62 -25.06 12.83 -0.18
CA ARG A 62 -25.96 12.90 0.99
C ARG A 62 -25.91 14.24 1.72
N ASP A 63 -24.72 14.77 1.96
CA ASP A 63 -24.53 15.99 2.75
C ASP A 63 -24.50 17.26 1.87
N SER A 64 -24.74 17.13 0.57
CA SER A 64 -24.80 18.25 -0.37
C SER A 64 -26.17 18.96 -0.29
N PRO A 65 -26.23 20.30 -0.33
CA PRO A 65 -27.50 21.04 -0.36
C PRO A 65 -28.30 20.84 -1.66
N VAL A 66 -27.65 20.33 -2.70
CA VAL A 66 -28.25 20.06 -4.02
C VAL A 66 -27.73 18.74 -4.57
N PHE A 67 -28.59 18.00 -5.28
CA PHE A 67 -28.24 16.75 -5.95
C PHE A 67 -28.15 16.94 -7.46
N PRO A 68 -27.20 16.27 -8.13
CA PRO A 68 -27.12 16.27 -9.58
C PRO A 68 -28.29 15.49 -10.17
N VAL A 69 -28.95 16.04 -11.19
CA VAL A 69 -30.11 15.44 -11.83
C VAL A 69 -30.09 15.72 -13.33
N ILE A 70 -30.54 14.74 -14.11
CA ILE A 70 -30.66 14.85 -15.56
C ILE A 70 -32.14 14.76 -15.93
N TYR A 71 -32.60 15.71 -16.74
CA TYR A 71 -33.99 15.80 -17.20
C TYR A 71 -34.12 15.70 -18.73
N ASP A 72 -35.26 15.18 -19.17
CA ASP A 72 -35.75 15.33 -20.55
C ASP A 72 -36.44 16.68 -20.78
N SER A 73 -36.84 16.97 -22.03
CA SER A 73 -37.51 18.23 -22.39
C SER A 73 -38.90 18.40 -21.77
N ARG A 74 -39.49 17.31 -21.26
CA ARG A 74 -40.75 17.31 -20.50
C ARG A 74 -40.52 17.46 -18.99
N ARG A 75 -39.29 17.70 -18.55
CA ARG A 75 -38.87 17.78 -17.14
C ARG A 75 -39.08 16.47 -16.38
N THR A 76 -38.97 15.35 -17.08
CA THR A 76 -38.96 14.01 -16.48
C THR A 76 -37.54 13.64 -16.07
N VAL A 77 -37.35 13.21 -14.83
CA VAL A 77 -36.02 12.76 -14.35
C VAL A 77 -35.61 11.50 -15.10
N MET A 78 -34.43 11.56 -15.71
CA MET A 78 -33.76 10.44 -16.38
C MET A 78 -32.83 9.71 -15.42
N SER A 79 -31.98 10.44 -14.69
CA SER A 79 -31.07 9.87 -13.69
C SER A 79 -30.75 10.87 -12.59
N LEU A 80 -30.31 10.35 -11.45
CA LEU A 80 -29.76 11.09 -10.32
C LEU A 80 -28.34 10.60 -10.06
N PRO A 81 -27.32 11.14 -10.78
CA PRO A 81 -25.95 10.75 -10.57
C PRO A 81 -25.46 11.09 -9.15
N PRO A 82 -24.58 10.28 -8.54
CA PRO A 82 -24.07 9.00 -9.02
C PRO A 82 -24.88 7.80 -8.51
N LEU A 83 -26.15 7.98 -8.10
CA LEU A 83 -26.89 6.97 -7.33
C LEU A 83 -27.67 6.01 -8.22
N ILE A 84 -28.60 6.50 -9.04
CA ILE A 84 -29.55 5.62 -9.72
C ILE A 84 -30.18 6.29 -10.94
N ASN A 85 -30.57 5.46 -11.92
CA ASN A 85 -31.36 5.89 -13.06
C ASN A 85 -32.86 5.81 -12.74
N SER A 86 -33.68 6.46 -13.56
CA SER A 86 -35.14 6.40 -13.50
C SER A 86 -35.67 5.12 -14.14
N GLU A 87 -36.75 4.56 -13.59
CA GLU A 87 -37.48 3.44 -14.22
C GLU A 87 -38.06 3.85 -15.59
N HIS A 88 -38.36 5.14 -15.77
CA HIS A 88 -38.94 5.68 -17.00
C HIS A 88 -38.10 5.39 -18.25
N SER A 89 -36.79 5.57 -18.13
CA SER A 89 -35.81 5.48 -19.22
C SER A 89 -35.03 4.15 -19.23
N LYS A 90 -35.57 3.12 -18.59
CA LYS A 90 -34.90 1.84 -18.38
C LYS A 90 -34.69 1.09 -19.69
N ILE A 91 -33.45 0.65 -19.91
CA ILE A 91 -33.09 -0.23 -21.03
C ILE A 91 -33.63 -1.64 -20.81
N LYS A 92 -34.17 -2.22 -21.87
CA LYS A 92 -34.72 -3.58 -21.96
C LYS A 92 -34.08 -4.32 -23.12
N LEU A 93 -34.38 -5.61 -23.25
CA LEU A 93 -33.88 -6.44 -24.36
C LEU A 93 -34.42 -6.00 -25.73
N ASP A 94 -35.54 -5.28 -25.75
CA ASP A 94 -36.18 -4.74 -26.95
C ASP A 94 -35.88 -3.25 -27.19
N THR A 95 -35.05 -2.60 -26.36
CA THR A 95 -34.56 -1.24 -26.62
C THR A 95 -33.81 -1.19 -27.96
N ARG A 96 -34.04 -0.14 -28.75
CA ARG A 96 -33.41 0.05 -30.07
C ARG A 96 -32.37 1.15 -30.04
N ASN A 97 -32.74 2.31 -29.50
CA ASN A 97 -31.88 3.46 -29.43
C ASN A 97 -31.44 3.71 -27.99
N ILE A 98 -30.13 3.86 -27.76
CA ILE A 98 -29.58 4.07 -26.43
C ILE A 98 -28.95 5.46 -26.35
N PHE A 99 -29.44 6.27 -25.42
CA PHE A 99 -28.78 7.51 -25.03
C PHE A 99 -27.86 7.24 -23.83
N ILE A 100 -26.62 7.71 -23.92
CA ILE A 100 -25.59 7.50 -22.89
C ILE A 100 -25.15 8.85 -22.37
N GLU A 101 -25.21 9.03 -21.06
CA GLU A 101 -24.72 10.20 -20.38
C GLU A 101 -23.71 9.85 -19.30
N ILE A 102 -22.67 10.67 -19.18
CA ILE A 102 -21.58 10.45 -18.23
C ILE A 102 -21.33 11.74 -17.48
N THR A 103 -21.39 11.65 -16.16
CA THR A 103 -21.13 12.77 -15.25
C THR A 103 -19.93 12.45 -14.39
N ALA A 104 -19.08 13.44 -14.14
CA ALA A 104 -17.83 13.22 -13.42
C ALA A 104 -17.26 14.53 -12.88
N THR A 105 -16.31 14.39 -11.96
CA THR A 105 -15.41 15.49 -11.54
C THR A 105 -14.12 15.54 -12.37
N ASP A 106 -13.89 14.57 -13.25
CA ASP A 106 -12.68 14.44 -14.08
C ASP A 106 -13.06 14.24 -15.56
N MET A 107 -12.85 15.27 -16.37
CA MET A 107 -13.21 15.29 -17.79
C MET A 107 -12.38 14.30 -18.63
N THR A 108 -11.13 14.04 -18.27
CA THR A 108 -10.30 13.07 -18.98
C THR A 108 -10.90 11.67 -18.83
N LYS A 109 -11.35 11.32 -17.62
CA LYS A 109 -12.02 10.04 -17.37
C LYS A 109 -13.40 9.96 -18.04
N VAL A 110 -14.15 11.05 -18.15
CA VAL A 110 -15.41 11.09 -18.93
C VAL A 110 -15.15 10.64 -20.35
N ASN A 111 -14.19 11.30 -21.02
CA ASN A 111 -13.88 11.00 -22.42
C ASN A 111 -13.44 9.56 -22.60
N ILE A 112 -12.58 9.04 -21.70
CA ILE A 112 -12.11 7.65 -21.77
C ILE A 112 -13.29 6.67 -21.60
N VAL A 113 -14.11 6.85 -20.58
CA VAL A 113 -15.24 5.94 -20.29
C VAL A 113 -16.27 5.99 -21.42
N LEU A 114 -16.58 7.19 -21.92
CA LEU A 114 -17.49 7.38 -23.06
C LEU A 114 -16.97 6.65 -24.29
N ASN A 115 -15.72 6.92 -24.66
CA ASN A 115 -15.07 6.34 -25.82
C ASN A 115 -15.00 4.82 -25.72
N ILE A 116 -14.63 4.25 -24.57
CA ILE A 116 -14.59 2.80 -24.36
C ILE A 116 -15.98 2.19 -24.55
N MET A 117 -17.01 2.72 -23.88
CA MET A 117 -18.35 2.15 -24.01
C MET A 117 -18.84 2.18 -25.45
N LEU A 118 -18.70 3.33 -26.12
CA LEU A 118 -19.18 3.49 -27.48
C LEU A 118 -18.40 2.61 -28.46
N THR A 119 -17.07 2.55 -28.35
CA THR A 119 -16.25 1.70 -29.24
C THR A 119 -16.48 0.21 -29.02
N MET A 120 -16.86 -0.22 -27.81
CA MET A 120 -17.18 -1.62 -27.53
C MET A 120 -18.56 -2.04 -28.04
N PHE A 121 -19.57 -1.18 -27.91
CA PHE A 121 -20.96 -1.53 -28.21
C PHE A 121 -21.44 -1.11 -29.60
N SER A 122 -20.79 -0.13 -30.25
CA SER A 122 -21.19 0.33 -31.60
C SER A 122 -21.09 -0.75 -32.68
N GLY A 123 -20.31 -1.82 -32.45
CA GLY A 123 -20.28 -2.98 -33.34
C GLY A 123 -21.61 -3.75 -33.42
N TYR A 124 -22.55 -3.49 -32.50
CA TYR A 124 -23.89 -4.09 -32.46
C TYR A 124 -25.00 -3.19 -33.00
N CYS A 125 -24.66 -2.00 -33.51
CA CYS A 125 -25.62 -1.10 -34.16
C CYS A 125 -25.99 -1.61 -35.55
N ASP A 126 -27.16 -1.17 -36.06
CA ASP A 126 -27.62 -1.50 -37.42
C ASP A 126 -26.62 -1.06 -38.50
N GLU A 127 -25.96 0.09 -38.30
CA GLU A 127 -24.73 0.46 -38.98
C GLU A 127 -23.54 0.26 -38.01
N PRO A 128 -22.76 -0.83 -38.17
CA PRO A 128 -21.70 -1.15 -37.23
C PRO A 128 -20.62 -0.06 -37.15
N PHE A 129 -20.15 0.20 -35.93
CA PHE A 129 -19.12 1.19 -35.60
C PHE A 129 -19.51 2.65 -35.89
N THR A 130 -20.82 2.93 -36.03
CA THR A 130 -21.36 4.28 -36.08
C THR A 130 -21.89 4.71 -34.71
N VAL A 131 -21.71 5.98 -34.38
CA VAL A 131 -22.25 6.61 -33.17
C VAL A 131 -22.83 7.97 -33.56
N GLU A 132 -24.05 8.25 -33.13
CA GLU A 132 -24.66 9.58 -33.30
C GLU A 132 -24.03 10.58 -32.31
N PRO A 133 -23.44 11.69 -32.78
CA PRO A 133 -22.82 12.67 -31.91
C PRO A 133 -23.87 13.53 -31.18
N VAL A 134 -23.58 13.85 -29.93
CA VAL A 134 -24.41 14.72 -29.08
C VAL A 134 -23.69 16.03 -28.84
N GLU A 135 -24.38 17.15 -29.07
CA GLU A 135 -23.90 18.48 -28.68
C GLU A 135 -24.15 18.70 -27.18
N VAL A 136 -23.09 19.02 -26.44
CA VAL A 136 -23.15 19.37 -25.03
C VAL A 136 -22.87 20.86 -24.90
N VAL A 137 -23.81 21.58 -24.28
CA VAL A 137 -23.70 23.00 -23.97
C VAL A 137 -23.27 23.18 -22.52
N TYR A 138 -22.14 23.84 -22.30
CA TYR A 138 -21.58 24.09 -20.97
C TYR A 138 -22.15 25.37 -20.34
N PRO A 139 -22.02 25.55 -19.01
CA PRO A 139 -22.52 26.73 -18.31
C PRO A 139 -21.94 28.07 -18.78
N ASP A 140 -20.75 28.05 -19.37
CA ASP A 140 -20.10 29.25 -19.95
C ASP A 140 -20.57 29.56 -21.39
N GLY A 141 -21.51 28.77 -21.92
CA GLY A 141 -22.04 28.88 -23.27
C GLY A 141 -21.19 28.19 -24.34
N THR A 142 -20.07 27.56 -23.98
CA THR A 142 -19.29 26.77 -24.94
C THR A 142 -20.05 25.50 -25.34
N THR A 143 -19.93 25.12 -26.61
CA THR A 143 -20.54 23.89 -27.13
C THR A 143 -19.46 22.94 -27.62
N MET A 144 -19.63 21.66 -27.33
CA MET A 144 -18.71 20.60 -27.74
C MET A 144 -19.50 19.40 -28.24
N LEU A 145 -19.04 18.79 -29.33
CA LEU A 145 -19.60 17.54 -29.84
C LEU A 145 -18.90 16.34 -29.19
N TYR A 146 -19.71 15.38 -28.73
CA TYR A 146 -19.24 14.13 -28.14
C TYR A 146 -19.83 12.92 -28.86
N PRO A 147 -19.11 11.78 -28.90
CA PRO A 147 -17.73 11.60 -28.43
C PRO A 147 -16.68 12.19 -29.40
N ASN A 148 -15.47 12.46 -28.89
CA ASN A 148 -14.29 12.61 -29.76
C ASN A 148 -13.55 11.27 -29.87
N LEU A 149 -13.73 10.59 -31.00
CA LEU A 149 -13.13 9.29 -31.31
C LEU A 149 -11.90 9.39 -32.21
N ALA A 150 -11.36 10.59 -32.44
CA ALA A 150 -10.17 10.76 -33.27
C ALA A 150 -8.97 10.04 -32.62
N PRO A 151 -8.22 9.21 -33.38
CA PRO A 151 -6.99 8.61 -32.88
C PRO A 151 -5.97 9.68 -32.47
N ARG A 152 -5.24 9.42 -31.38
CA ARG A 152 -4.12 10.27 -30.97
C ARG A 152 -2.87 9.87 -31.74
N GLU A 153 -2.13 10.82 -32.27
CA GLU A 153 -0.87 10.54 -32.95
C GLU A 153 0.31 10.62 -31.97
N MET A 154 1.17 9.62 -31.98
CA MET A 154 2.43 9.60 -31.25
C MET A 154 3.56 9.20 -32.19
N LYS A 155 4.71 9.86 -32.04
CA LYS A 155 5.91 9.56 -32.82
C LYS A 155 6.97 8.95 -31.91
N THR A 156 7.67 7.96 -32.44
CA THR A 156 8.80 7.28 -31.81
C THR A 156 9.80 6.88 -32.90
N THR A 157 10.95 6.32 -32.54
CA THR A 157 11.94 5.81 -33.50
C THR A 157 12.07 4.30 -33.45
N ALA A 158 12.40 3.70 -34.59
CA ALA A 158 12.74 2.28 -34.65
C ALA A 158 13.96 1.94 -33.80
N GLU A 159 14.90 2.89 -33.67
CA GLU A 159 16.08 2.75 -32.80
C GLU A 159 15.69 2.63 -31.33
N TYR A 160 14.84 3.54 -30.83
CA TYR A 160 14.35 3.50 -29.45
C TYR A 160 13.62 2.18 -29.17
N LEU A 161 12.66 1.81 -30.03
CA LEU A 161 11.84 0.61 -29.87
C LEU A 161 12.68 -0.68 -29.89
N ASN A 162 13.62 -0.80 -30.83
CA ASN A 162 14.55 -1.93 -30.86
C ASN A 162 15.45 -1.97 -29.62
N GLY A 163 15.99 -0.81 -29.21
CA GLY A 163 16.90 -0.68 -28.09
C GLY A 163 16.27 -1.08 -26.76
N ILE A 164 15.08 -0.54 -26.45
CA ILE A 164 14.39 -0.82 -25.19
C ILE A 164 13.85 -2.26 -25.12
N VAL A 165 13.37 -2.81 -26.24
CA VAL A 165 12.85 -4.18 -26.30
C VAL A 165 13.99 -5.22 -26.37
N GLY A 166 15.18 -4.83 -26.82
CA GLY A 166 16.31 -5.73 -27.00
C GLY A 166 16.19 -6.61 -28.25
N ILE A 167 15.63 -6.06 -29.33
CA ILE A 167 15.46 -6.74 -30.63
C ILE A 167 16.10 -5.91 -31.75
N LYS A 168 16.22 -6.49 -32.94
CA LYS A 168 16.71 -5.79 -34.14
C LYS A 168 15.81 -6.08 -35.32
N LYS A 169 14.75 -5.28 -35.46
CA LYS A 169 13.74 -5.40 -36.50
C LYS A 169 13.71 -4.18 -37.42
N PRO A 170 13.48 -4.37 -38.73
CA PRO A 170 13.31 -3.25 -39.63
C PRO A 170 12.01 -2.51 -39.33
N ASP A 171 12.00 -1.22 -39.64
CA ASP A 171 10.88 -0.27 -39.52
C ASP A 171 9.51 -0.85 -39.91
N GLU A 172 9.42 -1.48 -41.08
CA GLU A 172 8.18 -2.09 -41.60
C GLU A 172 7.70 -3.27 -40.75
N GLU A 173 8.62 -4.07 -40.21
CA GLU A 173 8.27 -5.20 -39.35
C GLU A 173 7.78 -4.70 -37.98
N ILE A 174 8.37 -3.62 -37.45
CA ILE A 174 7.90 -2.96 -36.23
C ILE A 174 6.46 -2.45 -36.41
N ALA A 175 6.21 -1.68 -37.48
CA ALA A 175 4.87 -1.16 -37.76
C ALA A 175 3.83 -2.30 -37.90
N ARG A 176 4.20 -3.40 -38.58
CA ARG A 176 3.35 -4.59 -38.71
C ARG A 176 3.07 -5.28 -37.36
N LEU A 177 4.06 -5.34 -36.46
CA LEU A 177 3.89 -5.92 -35.12
C LEU A 177 2.96 -5.06 -34.27
N LEU A 178 3.15 -3.74 -34.28
CA LEU A 178 2.25 -2.79 -33.63
C LEU A 178 0.82 -2.91 -34.16
N GLY A 179 0.65 -3.13 -35.47
CA GLY A 179 -0.66 -3.40 -36.09
C GLY A 179 -1.39 -4.61 -35.50
N LYS A 180 -0.67 -5.65 -35.02
CA LYS A 180 -1.29 -6.79 -34.32
C LYS A 180 -1.89 -6.42 -32.97
N MET A 181 -1.41 -5.33 -32.37
CA MET A 181 -1.90 -4.76 -31.10
C MET A 181 -2.96 -3.68 -31.33
N ALA A 182 -3.56 -3.65 -32.53
CA ALA A 182 -4.52 -2.63 -32.97
C ALA A 182 -3.96 -1.20 -32.96
N LEU A 183 -2.65 -1.05 -33.09
CA LEU A 183 -1.99 0.24 -33.27
C LEU A 183 -1.65 0.44 -34.75
N GLU A 184 -2.38 1.35 -35.41
CA GLU A 184 -2.07 1.69 -36.80
C GLU A 184 -0.76 2.48 -36.84
N ALA A 185 0.31 1.81 -37.26
CA ALA A 185 1.64 2.40 -37.34
C ALA A 185 2.10 2.53 -38.80
N SER A 186 2.76 3.64 -39.09
CA SER A 186 3.43 3.90 -40.36
C SER A 186 4.89 4.21 -40.08
N ALA A 187 5.77 3.76 -40.98
CA ALA A 187 7.20 3.93 -40.81
C ALA A 187 7.82 4.67 -41.99
N LYS A 188 8.70 5.63 -41.71
CA LYS A 188 9.42 6.40 -42.72
C LYS A 188 10.80 6.80 -42.19
N SER A 189 11.85 6.25 -42.82
CA SER A 189 13.25 6.64 -42.56
C SER A 189 13.64 6.63 -41.07
N GLY A 190 13.28 5.59 -40.32
CA GLY A 190 13.58 5.44 -38.89
C GLY A 190 12.56 6.05 -37.93
N GLU A 191 11.65 6.91 -38.42
CA GLU A 191 10.52 7.44 -37.64
C GLU A 191 9.32 6.50 -37.76
N ILE A 192 8.70 6.15 -36.63
CA ILE A 192 7.46 5.39 -36.54
C ILE A 192 6.38 6.34 -36.01
N THR A 193 5.36 6.61 -36.83
CA THR A 193 4.17 7.36 -36.42
C THR A 193 3.05 6.38 -36.12
N VAL A 194 2.55 6.40 -34.89
CA VAL A 194 1.53 5.49 -34.38
C VAL A 194 0.25 6.28 -34.11
N LYS A 195 -0.86 5.85 -34.71
CA LYS A 195 -2.21 6.32 -34.41
C LYS A 195 -2.80 5.42 -33.34
N ILE A 196 -2.90 5.97 -32.14
CA ILE A 196 -3.43 5.32 -30.95
C ILE A 196 -4.96 5.42 -31.01
N PRO A 197 -5.69 4.30 -31.14
CA PRO A 197 -7.13 4.34 -31.19
C PRO A 197 -7.73 4.80 -29.85
N PRO A 198 -8.97 5.34 -29.84
CA PRO A 198 -9.65 5.74 -28.62
C PRO A 198 -9.90 4.58 -27.63
N THR A 199 -9.76 3.33 -28.08
CA THR A 199 -9.81 2.11 -27.26
C THR A 199 -8.55 1.89 -26.41
N ARG A 200 -7.46 2.63 -26.67
CA ARG A 200 -6.17 2.50 -25.98
C ARG A 200 -5.82 3.77 -25.19
N PRO A 201 -6.54 4.06 -24.10
CA PRO A 201 -6.25 5.20 -23.23
C PRO A 201 -4.99 4.98 -22.36
N ASP A 202 -4.53 3.75 -22.25
CA ASP A 202 -3.36 3.31 -21.50
C ASP A 202 -2.04 3.79 -22.13
N ILE A 203 -2.00 4.05 -23.44
CA ILE A 203 -0.81 4.55 -24.12
C ILE A 203 -0.66 6.05 -23.86
N LEU A 204 0.29 6.40 -23.00
CA LEU A 204 0.60 7.77 -22.60
C LEU A 204 1.98 8.21 -23.07
N GLN A 205 2.90 7.26 -23.28
CA GLN A 205 4.31 7.50 -23.61
C GLN A 205 4.84 6.47 -24.63
N GLU A 206 6.01 6.75 -25.20
CA GLU A 206 6.68 5.87 -26.18
C GLU A 206 6.99 4.47 -25.62
N CYS A 207 7.20 4.34 -24.30
CA CYS A 207 7.44 3.04 -23.66
C CYS A 207 6.23 2.11 -23.71
N ASP A 208 5.01 2.64 -23.76
CA ASP A 208 3.79 1.82 -23.86
C ASP A 208 3.67 1.22 -25.27
N ILE A 209 4.13 1.94 -26.30
CA ILE A 209 4.28 1.41 -27.66
C ILE A 209 5.35 0.31 -27.68
N ALA A 210 6.44 0.48 -26.93
CA ALA A 210 7.48 -0.53 -26.82
C ALA A 210 7.00 -1.80 -26.10
N GLU A 211 6.17 -1.66 -25.07
CA GLU A 211 5.50 -2.79 -24.41
C GLU A 211 4.67 -3.60 -25.43
N ASP A 212 3.81 -2.93 -26.19
CA ASP A 212 2.98 -3.58 -27.22
C ASP A 212 3.82 -4.24 -28.32
N LEU A 213 4.91 -3.60 -28.74
CA LEU A 213 5.86 -4.19 -29.68
C LEU A 213 6.45 -5.49 -29.11
N ALA A 214 6.87 -5.47 -27.84
CA ALA A 214 7.46 -6.61 -27.18
C ALA A 214 6.44 -7.75 -26.99
N ILE A 215 5.18 -7.43 -26.66
CA ILE A 215 4.06 -8.40 -26.60
C ILE A 215 3.81 -9.01 -27.98
N ALA A 216 3.69 -8.19 -29.02
CA ALA A 216 3.44 -8.64 -30.39
C ALA A 216 4.57 -9.50 -30.96
N PHE A 217 5.82 -9.18 -30.59
CA PHE A 217 6.99 -9.97 -30.93
C PHE A 217 7.02 -11.30 -30.15
N GLY A 218 6.62 -11.26 -28.88
CA GLY A 218 6.55 -12.36 -27.93
C GLY A 218 7.80 -12.41 -27.04
N TYR A 219 7.63 -12.17 -25.74
CA TYR A 219 8.74 -12.07 -24.77
C TYR A 219 9.71 -13.25 -24.81
N ASN A 220 9.21 -14.48 -25.00
CA ASN A 220 10.05 -15.69 -25.06
C ASN A 220 10.99 -15.75 -26.29
N ARG A 221 10.80 -14.88 -27.28
CA ARG A 221 11.66 -14.78 -28.46
C ARG A 221 12.72 -13.70 -28.32
N ILE A 222 12.62 -12.84 -27.31
CA ILE A 222 13.62 -11.81 -27.04
C ILE A 222 14.90 -12.52 -26.56
N PRO A 223 16.05 -12.33 -27.24
CA PRO A 223 17.30 -12.94 -26.82
C PRO A 223 17.67 -12.48 -25.41
N ARG A 224 18.02 -13.43 -24.55
CA ARG A 224 18.58 -13.11 -23.24
C ARG A 224 20.01 -12.61 -23.44
N VAL A 225 20.27 -11.37 -23.07
CA VAL A 225 21.61 -10.78 -23.06
C VAL A 225 22.07 -10.70 -21.61
N GLN A 226 23.31 -11.09 -21.35
CA GLN A 226 23.95 -10.83 -20.08
C GLN A 226 24.71 -9.51 -20.19
N ASP A 227 24.49 -8.63 -19.23
CA ASP A 227 25.30 -7.41 -19.12
C ASP A 227 26.74 -7.81 -18.74
N ASN A 228 27.72 -7.23 -19.44
CA ASN A 228 29.14 -7.53 -19.25
C ASN A 228 29.81 -6.52 -18.31
N GLU A 229 29.06 -5.63 -17.67
CA GLU A 229 29.58 -4.69 -16.68
C GLU A 229 29.91 -5.41 -15.36
N ALA A 230 31.20 -5.50 -15.05
CA ALA A 230 31.67 -6.01 -13.77
C ALA A 230 31.51 -4.94 -12.69
N THR A 231 30.71 -5.24 -11.67
CA THR A 231 30.54 -4.40 -10.47
C THR A 231 31.11 -5.12 -9.24
N VAL A 232 31.62 -4.34 -8.28
CA VAL A 232 32.11 -4.87 -7.00
C VAL A 232 31.05 -4.61 -5.94
N GLY A 233 30.40 -5.66 -5.45
CA GLY A 233 29.44 -5.57 -4.35
C GLY A 233 30.13 -5.43 -2.99
N ALA A 234 29.53 -4.64 -2.10
CA ALA A 234 29.95 -4.52 -0.70
C ALA A 234 28.75 -4.74 0.23
N PRO A 235 28.91 -5.46 1.36
CA PRO A 235 27.84 -5.58 2.34
C PRO A 235 27.64 -4.25 3.07
N LEU A 236 26.39 -3.93 3.41
CA LEU A 236 26.11 -2.84 4.34
C LEU A 236 26.79 -3.17 5.70
N PRO A 237 27.66 -2.30 6.25
CA PRO A 237 28.40 -2.59 7.48
C PRO A 237 27.52 -3.06 8.65
N LEU A 238 26.35 -2.45 8.82
CA LEU A 238 25.39 -2.83 9.86
C LEU A 238 24.87 -4.27 9.72
N ASN A 239 24.64 -4.74 8.49
CA ASN A 239 24.22 -6.11 8.25
C ASN A 239 25.36 -7.09 8.52
N LYS A 240 26.59 -6.75 8.11
CA LYS A 240 27.78 -7.56 8.43
C LYS A 240 27.98 -7.68 9.94
N LEU A 241 27.84 -6.59 10.68
CA LEU A 241 27.87 -6.57 12.15
C LEU A 241 26.75 -7.44 12.73
N SER A 242 25.52 -7.29 12.24
CA SER A 242 24.38 -8.11 12.67
C SER A 242 24.65 -9.60 12.48
N ASP A 243 25.25 -9.99 11.34
CA ASP A 243 25.56 -11.39 11.04
C ASP A 243 26.67 -11.96 11.93
N ILE A 244 27.64 -11.14 12.34
CA ILE A 244 28.63 -11.53 13.34
C ILE A 244 27.91 -11.84 14.67
N VAL A 245 27.08 -10.91 15.17
CA VAL A 245 26.34 -11.11 16.42
C VAL A 245 25.43 -12.35 16.37
N ARG A 246 24.70 -12.56 15.26
CA ARG A 246 23.87 -13.76 15.06
C ARG A 246 24.68 -15.05 15.12
N ARG A 247 25.82 -15.09 14.42
CA ARG A 247 26.70 -16.27 14.40
C ARG A 247 27.23 -16.60 15.78
N GLU A 248 27.65 -15.59 16.55
CA GLU A 248 28.15 -15.79 17.91
C GLU A 248 27.07 -16.32 18.84
N MET A 249 25.86 -15.74 18.80
CA MET A 249 24.72 -16.24 19.60
C MET A 249 24.34 -17.68 19.22
N ALA A 250 24.34 -18.00 17.92
CA ALA A 250 24.08 -19.34 17.44
C ALA A 250 25.16 -20.35 17.89
N MET A 251 26.44 -19.98 17.80
CA MET A 251 27.57 -20.81 18.25
C MET A 251 27.58 -21.01 19.77
N ALA A 252 27.05 -20.04 20.54
CA ALA A 252 26.81 -20.19 21.96
C ALA A 252 25.62 -21.13 22.29
N GLY A 253 24.87 -21.59 21.28
CA GLY A 253 23.76 -22.53 21.43
C GLY A 253 22.40 -21.87 21.69
N TRP A 254 22.22 -20.59 21.31
CA TRP A 254 20.91 -19.95 21.26
C TRP A 254 20.26 -20.15 19.88
N THR A 255 18.93 -20.17 19.85
CA THR A 255 18.16 -20.29 18.61
C THR A 255 17.59 -18.94 18.20
N GLU A 256 17.81 -18.53 16.96
CA GLU A 256 17.26 -17.27 16.45
C GLU A 256 15.74 -17.39 16.26
N ALA A 257 15.01 -16.39 16.71
CA ALA A 257 13.58 -16.22 16.49
C ALA A 257 13.33 -15.07 15.52
N LEU A 258 12.17 -15.09 14.87
CA LEU A 258 11.71 -14.05 13.96
C LEU A 258 10.35 -13.53 14.46
N ALA A 259 10.35 -12.59 15.40
CA ALA A 259 9.10 -11.98 15.86
C ALA A 259 8.58 -10.95 14.85
N LEU A 260 7.27 -10.70 14.89
CA LEU A 260 6.65 -9.63 14.10
C LEU A 260 7.17 -8.26 14.55
N SER A 261 7.34 -7.36 13.58
CA SER A 261 7.72 -5.97 13.84
C SER A 261 6.56 -5.11 14.38
N LEU A 262 5.32 -5.59 14.23
CA LEU A 262 4.13 -4.96 14.79
C LEU A 262 3.70 -5.69 16.06
N CYS A 263 3.23 -4.92 17.04
CA CYS A 263 2.72 -5.44 18.30
C CYS A 263 1.55 -4.58 18.83
N SER A 264 0.87 -5.09 19.85
CA SER A 264 -0.10 -4.28 20.59
C SER A 264 0.61 -3.27 21.48
N HIS A 265 -0.09 -2.17 21.79
CA HIS A 265 0.41 -1.16 22.71
C HIS A 265 0.65 -1.73 24.11
N ASP A 266 -0.29 -2.55 24.58
CA ASP A 266 -0.22 -3.22 25.88
C ASP A 266 1.02 -4.13 25.98
N GLU A 267 1.35 -4.91 24.94
CA GLU A 267 2.53 -5.78 24.95
C GLU A 267 3.85 -4.99 25.01
N ASN A 268 3.94 -3.83 24.36
CA ASN A 268 5.18 -3.04 24.32
C ASN A 268 5.39 -2.19 25.59
N PHE A 269 4.30 -1.83 26.28
CA PHE A 269 4.35 -0.94 27.44
C PHE A 269 3.82 -1.63 28.71
N LYS A 270 2.51 -1.77 28.82
CA LYS A 270 1.83 -2.25 30.04
C LYS A 270 2.35 -3.60 30.51
N TYR A 271 2.48 -4.59 29.62
CA TYR A 271 2.90 -5.94 29.97
C TYR A 271 4.37 -5.99 30.38
N LEU A 272 5.21 -5.12 29.81
CA LEU A 272 6.61 -4.92 30.19
C LEU A 272 6.78 -3.96 31.39
N ARG A 273 5.68 -3.46 31.98
CA ARG A 273 5.66 -2.47 33.08
C ARG A 273 6.35 -1.15 32.73
N ARG A 274 6.38 -0.80 31.44
CA ARG A 274 6.94 0.46 30.95
C ARG A 274 5.83 1.50 30.82
N ALA A 275 6.12 2.74 31.18
CA ALA A 275 5.23 3.86 30.92
C ALA A 275 5.40 4.32 29.46
N ASP A 276 4.28 4.54 28.75
CA ASP A 276 4.31 5.25 27.48
C ASP A 276 4.30 6.76 27.74
N ASN A 277 5.40 7.43 27.37
CA ASN A 277 5.52 8.89 27.47
C ASN A 277 5.07 9.61 26.19
N GLY A 278 4.57 8.88 25.20
CA GLY A 278 4.12 9.39 23.90
C GLY A 278 5.25 9.77 22.93
N ARG A 279 6.51 9.67 23.36
CA ARG A 279 7.69 10.17 22.62
C ARG A 279 8.49 9.08 21.92
N GLU A 280 8.26 7.80 22.24
CA GLU A 280 9.09 6.69 21.74
C GLU A 280 8.40 5.89 20.62
N ALA A 281 7.15 5.48 20.81
CA ALA A 281 6.47 4.55 19.92
C ALA A 281 5.80 5.20 18.70
N VAL A 282 5.90 4.53 17.55
CA VAL A 282 5.16 4.87 16.32
C VAL A 282 3.86 4.04 16.26
N LEU A 283 2.72 4.73 16.26
CA LEU A 283 1.39 4.12 16.24
C LEU A 283 0.84 4.07 14.80
N LEU A 284 0.11 3.01 14.48
CA LEU A 284 -0.63 2.89 13.22
C LEU A 284 -1.96 3.64 13.34
N ALA A 285 -2.32 4.42 12.31
CA ALA A 285 -3.54 5.23 12.32
C ALA A 285 -4.82 4.38 12.27
N ASN A 286 -4.84 3.33 11.44
CA ASN A 286 -6.00 2.46 11.22
C ASN A 286 -5.57 0.98 11.29
N PRO A 287 -5.20 0.47 12.48
CA PRO A 287 -4.77 -0.91 12.63
C PRO A 287 -5.94 -1.86 12.40
N GLN A 288 -5.71 -2.94 11.64
CA GLN A 288 -6.74 -3.95 11.36
C GLN A 288 -7.05 -4.82 12.59
N THR A 289 -6.05 -5.01 13.46
CA THR A 289 -6.18 -5.81 14.69
C THR A 289 -5.50 -5.12 15.86
N ILE A 290 -5.96 -5.41 17.08
CA ILE A 290 -5.37 -4.89 18.32
C ILE A 290 -3.91 -5.35 18.49
N GLU A 291 -3.57 -6.51 17.93
CA GLU A 291 -2.22 -7.09 17.98
C GLU A 291 -1.20 -6.31 17.11
N ASN A 292 -1.68 -5.44 16.21
CA ASN A 292 -0.85 -4.70 15.26
C ASN A 292 -1.12 -3.19 15.38
N GLN A 293 -1.09 -2.65 16.60
CA GLN A 293 -1.37 -1.23 16.87
C GLN A 293 -0.15 -0.33 16.63
N MET A 294 1.06 -0.85 16.77
CA MET A 294 2.28 -0.06 16.74
C MET A 294 3.48 -0.87 16.23
N CYS A 295 4.52 -0.16 15.80
CA CYS A 295 5.82 -0.76 15.59
C CYS A 295 6.51 -1.02 16.93
N ARG A 296 7.16 -2.17 17.06
CA ARG A 296 7.90 -2.55 18.27
C ARG A 296 9.02 -1.55 18.62
N THR A 297 9.17 -1.23 19.90
CA THR A 297 10.30 -0.41 20.39
C THR A 297 11.38 -1.23 21.09
N LEU A 298 11.07 -2.47 21.43
CA LEU A 298 11.99 -3.49 21.94
C LEU A 298 11.81 -4.81 21.16
N LEU A 299 12.74 -5.74 21.30
CA LEU A 299 12.63 -7.12 20.79
C LEU A 299 12.10 -8.08 21.87
N MET A 300 12.32 -7.76 23.14
CA MET A 300 11.98 -8.58 24.31
C MET A 300 10.55 -9.13 24.28
N GLN A 301 9.53 -8.33 23.99
CA GLN A 301 8.12 -8.78 23.97
C GLN A 301 7.87 -9.83 22.89
N GLY A 302 8.54 -9.73 21.74
CA GLY A 302 8.48 -10.73 20.69
C GLY A 302 9.06 -12.07 21.15
N LEU A 303 10.24 -12.02 21.79
CA LEU A 303 10.87 -13.22 22.34
C LEU A 303 10.08 -13.83 23.51
N LEU A 304 9.47 -13.03 24.39
CA LEU A 304 8.61 -13.53 25.47
C LEU A 304 7.40 -14.28 24.90
N LYS A 305 6.76 -13.75 23.84
CA LYS A 305 5.69 -14.45 23.12
C LYS A 305 6.21 -15.74 22.48
N THR A 306 7.40 -15.74 21.89
CA THR A 306 8.01 -16.97 21.35
C THR A 306 8.17 -18.04 22.44
N VAL A 307 8.66 -17.68 23.63
CA VAL A 307 8.73 -18.62 24.76
C VAL A 307 7.33 -19.06 25.21
N ARG A 308 6.34 -18.15 25.20
CA ARG A 308 4.94 -18.45 25.56
C ARG A 308 4.33 -19.51 24.64
N GLU A 309 4.52 -19.40 23.33
CA GLU A 309 4.03 -20.39 22.38
C GLU A 309 4.77 -21.74 22.48
N ASN A 310 5.98 -21.72 23.04
CA ASN A 310 6.84 -22.90 23.19
C ASN A 310 6.96 -23.41 24.63
N LYS A 311 6.00 -23.10 25.52
CA LYS A 311 6.00 -23.55 26.94
C LYS A 311 6.13 -25.07 27.14
N ARG A 312 5.82 -25.88 26.13
CA ARG A 312 5.97 -27.35 26.17
C ARG A 312 7.38 -27.83 25.88
N HIS A 313 8.25 -26.95 25.38
CA HIS A 313 9.64 -27.29 25.10
C HIS A 313 10.40 -27.53 26.42
N PRO A 314 11.26 -28.56 26.50
CA PRO A 314 12.09 -28.78 27.68
C PRO A 314 12.97 -27.56 28.01
N ASN A 315 13.10 -27.28 29.30
CA ASN A 315 14.08 -26.32 29.79
C ASN A 315 15.51 -26.85 29.58
N PRO A 316 16.50 -25.95 29.39
CA PRO A 316 16.36 -24.52 29.22
C PRO A 316 15.95 -24.12 27.80
N VAL A 317 15.13 -23.08 27.66
CA VAL A 317 14.82 -22.45 26.36
C VAL A 317 15.75 -21.24 26.17
N ARG A 318 16.50 -21.24 25.05
CA ARG A 318 17.50 -20.22 24.70
C ARG A 318 17.16 -19.61 23.36
N VAL A 319 16.61 -18.41 23.36
CA VAL A 319 16.18 -17.73 22.13
C VAL A 319 16.80 -16.35 22.01
N PHE A 320 17.06 -15.92 20.80
CA PHE A 320 17.58 -14.58 20.53
C PHE A 320 16.97 -14.00 19.26
N GLU A 321 17.08 -12.68 19.09
CA GLU A 321 16.75 -12.00 17.84
C GLU A 321 17.71 -10.83 17.66
N VAL A 322 18.20 -10.64 16.43
CA VAL A 322 18.96 -9.45 16.02
C VAL A 322 18.18 -8.77 14.91
N SER A 323 17.53 -7.64 15.21
CA SER A 323 16.60 -7.02 14.27
C SER A 323 16.31 -5.55 14.62
N ASP A 324 15.57 -4.88 13.75
CA ASP A 324 15.19 -3.48 13.92
C ASP A 324 14.05 -3.34 14.94
N VAL A 325 14.17 -2.30 15.76
CA VAL A 325 13.06 -1.63 16.45
C VAL A 325 12.80 -0.28 15.79
N VAL A 326 11.61 0.28 15.97
CA VAL A 326 11.24 1.58 15.40
C VAL A 326 10.99 2.57 16.52
N LEU A 327 11.68 3.70 16.48
CA LEU A 327 11.62 4.77 17.47
C LEU A 327 11.23 6.07 16.78
N LYS A 328 10.37 6.86 17.42
CA LYS A 328 10.12 8.26 17.03
C LYS A 328 11.42 9.06 17.10
N ASN A 329 11.67 9.85 16.08
CA ASN A 329 12.79 10.78 16.02
C ASN A 329 12.40 11.99 15.17
N ALA A 330 12.13 13.12 15.82
CA ALA A 330 11.68 14.35 15.17
C ALA A 330 12.75 15.00 14.28
N ASP A 331 14.03 14.66 14.48
CA ASP A 331 15.14 15.20 13.68
C ASP A 331 15.30 14.47 12.33
N ARG A 332 14.57 13.36 12.12
CA ARG A 332 14.54 12.62 10.85
C ARG A 332 13.38 13.09 9.99
N GLU A 333 13.58 13.09 8.67
CA GLU A 333 12.56 13.45 7.67
C GLU A 333 11.21 12.74 7.89
N ARG A 334 11.24 11.45 8.25
CA ARG A 334 10.04 10.63 8.47
C ARG A 334 9.49 10.71 9.90
N GLY A 335 10.09 11.48 10.80
CA GLY A 335 9.70 11.55 12.21
C GLY A 335 9.97 10.26 13.01
N ALA A 336 10.67 9.29 12.41
CA ALA A 336 10.99 7.99 12.99
C ALA A 336 12.34 7.47 12.47
N MET A 337 12.95 6.55 13.21
CA MET A 337 14.18 5.86 12.85
C MET A 337 14.11 4.38 13.23
N ASN A 338 14.80 3.55 12.45
CA ASN A 338 15.09 2.18 12.87
C ASN A 338 16.36 2.17 13.73
N GLN A 339 16.40 1.27 14.70
CA GLN A 339 17.60 0.97 15.49
C GLN A 339 17.82 -0.53 15.57
N ARG A 340 19.02 -1.02 15.23
CA ARG A 340 19.36 -2.45 15.24
C ARG A 340 19.65 -2.91 16.67
N HIS A 341 18.77 -3.74 17.20
CA HIS A 341 18.93 -4.33 18.52
C HIS A 341 19.36 -5.80 18.42
N ALA A 342 20.07 -6.26 19.45
CA ALA A 342 20.30 -7.67 19.74
C ALA A 342 19.70 -7.99 21.10
N CYS A 343 18.78 -8.96 21.14
CA CYS A 343 18.10 -9.40 22.35
C CYS A 343 18.21 -10.91 22.51
N ALA A 344 18.40 -11.37 23.75
CA ALA A 344 18.43 -12.79 24.06
C ALA A 344 17.69 -13.08 25.37
N LEU A 345 16.98 -14.19 25.40
CA LEU A 345 16.29 -14.74 26.57
C LEU A 345 16.86 -16.11 26.95
N TYR A 346 16.97 -16.33 28.26
CA TYR A 346 17.27 -17.62 28.86
C TYR A 346 16.17 -17.96 29.87
N SER A 347 15.35 -18.96 29.54
CA SER A 347 14.27 -19.46 30.40
C SER A 347 14.65 -20.82 30.97
N SER A 348 14.63 -20.98 32.29
CA SER A 348 14.95 -22.25 32.96
C SER A 348 14.21 -22.36 34.30
N ASP A 349 14.38 -23.47 35.02
CA ASP A 349 13.74 -23.66 36.33
C ASP A 349 14.24 -22.66 37.39
N GLU A 350 15.43 -22.10 37.19
CA GLU A 350 16.06 -21.12 38.07
C GLU A 350 16.38 -19.82 37.32
N ALA A 351 16.37 -18.69 38.03
CA ALA A 351 16.82 -17.43 37.49
C ALA A 351 18.35 -17.40 37.45
N ARG A 352 18.95 -17.44 36.25
CA ARG A 352 20.41 -17.47 36.06
C ARG A 352 20.87 -16.22 35.32
N PHE A 353 21.32 -15.22 36.08
CA PHE A 353 21.80 -13.95 35.52
C PHE A 353 23.17 -14.14 34.84
N GLU A 354 24.00 -14.99 35.42
CA GLU A 354 25.35 -15.32 34.97
C GLU A 354 25.38 -15.93 33.56
N VAL A 355 24.33 -16.66 33.14
CA VAL A 355 24.26 -17.25 31.80
C VAL A 355 24.05 -16.18 30.74
N ILE A 356 23.13 -15.24 30.99
CA ILE A 356 22.83 -14.17 30.03
C ILE A 356 23.95 -13.13 30.00
N GLN A 357 24.62 -12.89 31.14
CA GLN A 357 25.84 -12.10 31.20
C GLN A 357 26.98 -12.77 30.42
N GLY A 358 27.17 -14.08 30.58
CA GLY A 358 28.19 -14.82 29.82
C GLY A 358 28.00 -14.75 28.31
N LEU A 359 26.74 -14.77 27.83
CA LEU A 359 26.45 -14.55 26.41
C LEU A 359 26.80 -13.12 25.96
N LEU A 360 26.45 -12.11 26.75
CA LEU A 360 26.83 -10.72 26.47
C LEU A 360 28.35 -10.57 26.40
N ASP A 361 29.07 -11.12 27.38
CA ASP A 361 30.53 -11.09 27.44
C ASP A 361 31.16 -11.78 26.21
N ALA A 362 30.58 -12.89 25.73
CA ALA A 362 31.02 -13.58 24.52
C ALA A 362 30.81 -12.74 23.24
N ILE A 363 29.67 -12.06 23.12
CA ILE A 363 29.41 -11.14 21.99
C ILE A 363 30.41 -9.99 22.00
N MET A 364 30.63 -9.36 23.16
CA MET A 364 31.58 -8.24 23.27
C MET A 364 33.01 -8.68 22.91
N LEU A 365 33.41 -9.90 23.31
CA LEU A 365 34.70 -10.47 22.92
C LEU A 365 34.82 -10.63 21.40
N ALA A 366 33.79 -11.17 20.74
CA ALA A 366 33.78 -11.33 19.28
C ALA A 366 33.80 -9.98 18.53
N LEU A 367 33.25 -8.93 19.13
CA LEU A 367 33.32 -7.56 18.64
C LEU A 367 34.61 -6.83 19.03
N ASN A 368 35.54 -7.51 19.72
CA ASN A 368 36.78 -6.94 20.24
C ASN A 368 36.55 -5.72 21.14
N VAL A 369 35.51 -5.77 21.98
CA VAL A 369 35.17 -4.76 22.97
C VAL A 369 35.55 -5.27 24.36
N PRO A 370 36.62 -4.75 24.99
CA PRO A 370 37.07 -5.26 26.28
C PRO A 370 36.13 -4.84 27.41
N ARG A 371 36.13 -5.62 28.49
CA ARG A 371 35.38 -5.29 29.71
C ARG A 371 36.16 -4.26 30.52
N SER A 372 35.88 -2.98 30.32
CA SER A 372 36.57 -1.89 31.00
C SER A 372 35.65 -0.70 31.26
N LYS A 373 35.85 -0.06 32.40
CA LYS A 373 35.20 1.22 32.77
C LYS A 373 36.13 2.42 32.54
N LEU A 374 37.44 2.19 32.41
CA LEU A 374 38.47 3.23 32.41
C LEU A 374 38.91 3.64 31.00
N GLU A 375 38.81 2.73 30.03
CA GLU A 375 39.17 2.94 28.63
C GLU A 375 38.02 2.51 27.72
N ARG A 376 38.23 2.54 26.40
CA ARG A 376 37.27 2.03 25.42
C ARG A 376 36.88 0.59 25.79
N GLY A 377 35.60 0.35 26.02
CA GLY A 377 35.12 -0.93 26.51
C GLY A 377 33.70 -0.86 27.03
N TYR A 378 33.18 -1.99 27.49
CA TYR A 378 31.86 -2.08 28.10
C TYR A 378 31.94 -2.45 29.58
N TYR A 379 30.92 -2.05 30.34
CA TYR A 379 30.72 -2.47 31.72
C TYR A 379 29.23 -2.49 32.08
N LEU A 380 28.91 -3.18 33.17
CA LEU A 380 27.57 -3.19 33.74
C LEU A 380 27.50 -2.14 34.86
N GLU A 381 26.50 -1.29 34.80
CA GLU A 381 26.18 -0.32 35.84
C GLU A 381 24.85 -0.71 36.48
N GLU A 382 24.84 -0.87 37.81
CA GLU A 382 23.61 -1.17 38.55
C GLU A 382 22.54 -0.11 38.24
N ALA A 383 21.38 -0.57 37.80
CA ALA A 383 20.29 0.29 37.39
C ALA A 383 18.95 -0.44 37.57
N GLU A 384 17.95 0.30 38.02
CA GLU A 384 16.59 -0.18 38.17
C GLU A 384 15.83 0.03 36.86
N HIS A 385 15.31 -1.05 36.27
CA HIS A 385 14.40 -0.99 35.12
C HIS A 385 13.10 -1.70 35.46
N PRO A 386 11.92 -1.12 35.18
CA PRO A 386 10.63 -1.72 35.56
C PRO A 386 10.37 -3.14 35.02
N MET A 387 11.03 -3.48 33.91
CA MET A 387 10.94 -4.77 33.23
C MET A 387 11.61 -5.92 34.01
N TYR A 388 12.52 -5.59 34.93
CA TYR A 388 13.33 -6.54 35.68
C TYR A 388 13.00 -6.55 37.18
N LEU A 389 13.45 -7.60 37.86
CA LEU A 389 13.36 -7.75 39.31
C LEU A 389 14.33 -6.76 39.99
N PRO A 390 13.87 -5.98 41.01
CA PRO A 390 14.72 -5.00 41.69
C PRO A 390 15.99 -5.61 42.28
N GLY A 391 17.12 -4.88 42.18
CA GLY A 391 18.44 -5.35 42.56
C GLY A 391 19.01 -6.49 41.71
N ARG A 392 18.33 -6.87 40.61
CA ARG A 392 18.75 -7.92 39.66
C ARG A 392 18.74 -7.44 38.22
N SER A 393 19.11 -6.17 38.02
CA SER A 393 19.27 -5.56 36.70
C SER A 393 20.46 -4.60 36.64
N ALA A 394 20.94 -4.38 35.43
CA ALA A 394 21.99 -3.43 35.13
C ALA A 394 21.76 -2.79 33.75
N SER A 395 22.28 -1.58 33.57
CA SER A 395 22.45 -0.98 32.26
C SER A 395 23.74 -1.50 31.63
N VAL A 396 23.68 -1.83 30.34
CA VAL A 396 24.88 -2.16 29.55
C VAL A 396 25.44 -0.85 29.00
N VAL A 397 26.62 -0.46 29.47
CA VAL A 397 27.24 0.82 29.13
C VAL A 397 28.49 0.57 28.30
N TYR A 398 28.67 1.37 27.25
CA TYR A 398 29.85 1.36 26.39
C TYR A 398 30.53 2.73 26.43
N THR A 399 31.84 2.73 26.61
CA THR A 399 32.71 3.89 26.45
C THR A 399 33.41 3.76 25.10
N ASP A 400 33.20 4.71 24.19
CA ASP A 400 33.85 4.70 22.88
C ASP A 400 35.29 5.26 22.93
N GLU A 401 35.97 5.28 21.76
CA GLU A 401 37.34 5.79 21.64
C GLU A 401 37.48 7.28 21.98
N LEU A 402 36.38 8.02 21.97
CA LEU A 402 36.32 9.44 22.32
C LEU A 402 35.94 9.65 23.79
N ASN A 403 35.95 8.59 24.60
CA ASN A 403 35.50 8.57 26.00
C ASN A 403 34.03 9.01 26.18
N ARG A 404 33.19 8.86 25.15
CA ARG A 404 31.75 9.11 25.27
C ARG A 404 31.09 7.89 25.89
N ARG A 405 30.32 8.15 26.95
CA ARG A 405 29.54 7.14 27.66
C ARG A 405 28.18 6.97 26.98
N LEU A 406 27.90 5.77 26.47
CA LEU A 406 26.68 5.41 25.78
C LEU A 406 25.97 4.27 26.54
N VAL A 407 24.69 4.44 26.84
CA VAL A 407 23.86 3.34 27.36
C VAL A 407 23.33 2.57 26.16
N LEU A 408 23.81 1.34 25.97
CA LEU A 408 23.42 0.51 24.83
C LEU A 408 22.07 -0.16 25.05
N GLY A 409 21.73 -0.44 26.31
CA GLY A 409 20.51 -1.14 26.67
C GLY A 409 20.60 -1.69 28.08
N SER A 410 20.00 -2.86 28.31
CA SER A 410 19.82 -3.38 29.66
C SER A 410 19.93 -4.90 29.74
N ILE A 411 20.26 -5.40 30.93
CA ILE A 411 20.36 -6.82 31.25
C ILE A 411 19.74 -7.07 32.64
N GLY A 412 19.03 -8.18 32.82
CA GLY A 412 18.38 -8.46 34.09
C GLY A 412 17.60 -9.77 34.17
N ILE A 413 17.14 -10.09 35.37
CA ILE A 413 16.12 -11.11 35.61
C ILE A 413 14.75 -10.46 35.40
N VAL A 414 13.92 -10.99 34.51
CA VAL A 414 12.60 -10.44 34.17
C VAL A 414 11.68 -10.43 35.38
N HIS A 415 10.97 -9.32 35.59
CA HIS A 415 10.08 -9.14 36.74
C HIS A 415 8.94 -10.17 36.73
N PRO A 416 8.56 -10.77 37.88
CA PRO A 416 7.49 -11.78 37.94
C PRO A 416 6.15 -11.31 37.37
N GLU A 417 5.79 -10.04 37.54
CA GLU A 417 4.58 -9.45 36.95
C GLU A 417 4.65 -9.39 35.40
N VAL A 418 5.83 -9.12 34.82
CA VAL A 418 6.02 -9.19 33.36
C VAL A 418 5.82 -10.63 32.90
N LEU A 419 6.44 -11.61 33.58
CA LEU A 419 6.24 -13.02 33.26
C LEU A 419 4.77 -13.43 33.34
N ALA A 420 4.05 -12.99 34.38
CA ALA A 420 2.63 -13.24 34.52
C ALA A 420 1.80 -12.63 33.38
N ASN A 421 2.10 -11.40 32.96
CA ASN A 421 1.42 -10.73 31.84
C ASN A 421 1.61 -11.47 30.50
N PHE A 422 2.75 -12.14 30.31
CA PHE A 422 3.01 -13.02 29.15
C PHE A 422 2.67 -14.50 29.43
N GLU A 423 2.02 -14.81 30.55
CA GLU A 423 1.61 -16.15 30.99
C GLU A 423 2.77 -17.16 31.17
N LEU A 424 3.94 -16.68 31.54
CA LEU A 424 5.16 -17.45 31.73
C LEU A 424 5.36 -17.76 33.21
N LYS A 425 5.75 -19.00 33.53
CA LYS A 425 5.97 -19.47 34.91
C LYS A 425 7.45 -19.53 35.29
N ASN A 426 8.28 -19.93 34.34
CA ASN A 426 9.70 -20.12 34.56
C ASN A 426 10.39 -18.75 34.64
N PRO A 427 11.35 -18.56 35.56
CA PRO A 427 12.19 -17.38 35.56
C PRO A 427 12.93 -17.20 34.23
N ILE A 428 13.03 -15.95 33.77
CA ILE A 428 13.73 -15.60 32.55
C ILE A 428 14.79 -14.56 32.85
N SER A 429 15.99 -14.77 32.33
CA SER A 429 17.04 -13.74 32.26
C SER A 429 17.12 -13.21 30.83
N CYS A 430 17.31 -11.90 30.68
CA CYS A 430 17.26 -11.22 29.39
C CYS A 430 18.37 -10.17 29.28
N PHE A 431 18.91 -9.96 28.09
CA PHE A 431 19.50 -8.67 27.72
C PHE A 431 18.90 -8.18 26.41
N GLU A 432 18.92 -6.86 26.22
CA GLU A 432 18.67 -6.21 24.94
C GLU A 432 19.59 -5.00 24.80
N ILE A 433 20.32 -4.92 23.68
CA ILE A 433 21.27 -3.83 23.40
C ILE A 433 21.13 -3.32 21.97
N ASN A 434 21.29 -2.01 21.78
CA ASN A 434 21.59 -1.41 20.48
C ASN A 434 23.02 -1.77 20.07
N ILE A 435 23.17 -2.39 18.89
CA ILE A 435 24.48 -2.79 18.38
C ILE A 435 25.10 -1.77 17.41
N GLU A 436 24.35 -0.77 16.95
CA GLU A 436 24.87 0.23 16.01
C GLU A 436 26.10 0.99 16.51
N PRO A 437 26.28 1.29 17.82
CA PRO A 437 27.48 1.95 18.32
C PRO A 437 28.79 1.18 18.16
N PHE A 438 28.75 -0.08 17.72
CA PHE A 438 29.93 -0.90 17.43
C PHE A 438 30.42 -0.81 15.97
N LEU A 439 29.76 0.00 15.13
CA LEU A 439 30.15 0.22 13.74
C LEU A 439 31.43 1.05 13.57
#